data_AF-A0A814Q0H2-F1
#
_entry.id   AF-A0A814Q0H2-F1
#
_cell.length_a   1.000
_cell.length_b   1.000
_cell.length_c   1.000
_cell.angle_alpha   90.00
_cell.angle_beta   90.00
_cell.angle_gamma   90.00
#
_symmetry.space_group_name_H-M   'P 1'
#
loop_
_entity.id
_entity.type
_entity.pdbx_description
1 polymer ?
#
loop_
_entity_poly.entity_id
_entity_poly.type
_entity_poly.pdbx_seq_one_letter_code
_entity_poly.pdbx_strand_id
1 'polypeptide(L)'
;MDFLCGITRQSILDLGRRRKDLTVNEREITMNELLEAYQDNRLLNMFGADTFSQPKHVVDQIIYTFDHAYYSVRYLNGTHEIGCQSTVRGNCGPIYTIENDQDFNSYLIDTKIIDSSSSFIIVLNANLFERSFYTIN
;
A
#
# COMPACT_ATOMS: atom_id res chain seq x y z
N MET A 1 11.12 8.42 8.34
CA MET A 1 10.82 7.21 7.54
C MET A 1 12.10 6.40 7.60
N ASP A 2 12.07 5.34 8.40
CA ASP A 2 13.30 4.78 8.96
C ASP A 2 13.51 3.40 8.30
N PHE A 3 14.51 3.33 7.42
CA PHE A 3 14.90 2.08 6.77
C PHE A 3 15.86 1.31 7.68
N LEU A 4 15.71 -0.02 7.75
CA LEU A 4 16.67 -0.87 8.43
C LEU A 4 18.01 -0.89 7.67
N CYS A 5 19.12 -0.72 8.38
CA CYS A 5 20.48 -0.72 7.82
C CYS A 5 20.97 -2.14 7.45
N GLY A 6 20.38 -2.74 6.42
CA GLY A 6 20.74 -4.08 5.97
C GLY A 6 22.18 -4.20 5.43
N ILE A 7 22.90 -5.24 5.85
CA ILE A 7 24.28 -5.54 5.39
C ILE A 7 24.35 -5.80 3.87
N THR A 8 23.32 -6.44 3.30
CA THR A 8 23.25 -6.71 1.85
C THR A 8 23.08 -5.42 1.05
N ARG A 9 22.29 -4.47 1.56
CA ARG A 9 22.13 -3.13 0.96
C ARG A 9 23.47 -2.42 0.87
N GLN A 10 24.23 -2.39 1.97
CA GLN A 10 25.55 -1.73 2.00
C GLN A 10 26.52 -2.41 1.01
N SER A 11 26.55 -3.74 0.98
CA SER A 11 27.41 -4.51 0.07
C SER A 11 27.11 -4.19 -1.40
N ILE A 12 25.84 -4.08 -1.78
CA ILE A 12 25.42 -3.73 -3.15
C ILE A 12 25.84 -2.31 -3.51
N LEU A 13 25.66 -1.34 -2.60
CA LEU A 13 26.08 0.04 -2.82
C LEU A 13 27.61 0.14 -3.01
N ASP A 14 28.37 -0.57 -2.17
CA ASP A 14 29.83 -0.58 -2.26
C ASP A 14 30.33 -1.22 -3.56
N LEU A 15 29.69 -2.32 -4.01
CA LEU A 15 29.98 -2.94 -5.30
C LEU A 15 29.62 -2.03 -6.48
N GLY A 16 28.45 -1.39 -6.43
CA GLY A 16 28.00 -0.45 -7.45
C GLY A 16 28.92 0.77 -7.55
N ARG A 17 29.36 1.34 -6.43
CA ARG A 17 30.29 2.49 -6.41
C ARG A 17 31.68 2.17 -6.95
N ARG A 18 32.11 0.91 -6.88
CA ARG A 18 33.39 0.46 -7.47
C ARG A 18 33.33 0.36 -8.99
N ARG A 19 32.12 0.23 -9.56
CA ARG A 19 31.89 0.16 -11.00
C ARG A 19 31.86 1.57 -11.60
N LYS A 20 32.71 1.82 -12.59
CA LYS A 20 32.82 3.15 -13.26
C LYS A 20 31.71 3.40 -14.28
N ASP A 21 30.97 2.36 -14.64
CA ASP A 21 29.90 2.38 -15.64
C ASP A 21 28.52 2.72 -15.05
N LEU A 22 28.40 2.83 -13.72
CA LEU A 22 27.14 3.06 -13.03
C LEU A 22 27.20 4.31 -12.16
N THR A 23 26.15 5.13 -12.22
CA THR A 23 25.94 6.21 -11.25
C THR A 23 25.06 5.68 -10.13
N VAL A 24 25.60 5.62 -8.91
CA VAL A 24 24.88 5.09 -7.74
C VAL A 24 24.45 6.24 -6.84
N ASN A 25 23.13 6.41 -6.67
CA ASN A 25 22.54 7.45 -5.83
C ASN A 25 21.62 6.84 -4.78
N GLU A 26 21.75 7.29 -3.54
CA GLU A 26 20.76 7.03 -2.48
C GLU A 26 19.78 8.21 -2.46
N ARG A 27 18.53 7.96 -2.84
CA ARG A 27 17.47 8.98 -2.85
C ARG A 27 16.12 8.32 -2.62
N GLU A 28 15.14 9.14 -2.27
CA GLU A 28 13.74 8.73 -2.26
C GLU A 28 13.25 8.51 -3.71
N ILE A 29 12.51 7.42 -3.91
CA ILE A 29 11.89 7.06 -5.19
C ILE A 29 10.38 6.96 -4.95
N THR A 30 9.60 7.67 -5.75
CA THR A 30 8.13 7.67 -5.63
C THR A 30 7.50 6.65 -6.57
N MET A 31 6.28 6.19 -6.25
CA MET A 31 5.55 5.26 -7.13
C MET A 31 5.23 5.86 -8.50
N ASN A 32 4.96 7.17 -8.59
CA ASN A 32 4.72 7.83 -9.88
C ASN A 32 5.96 7.75 -10.77
N GLU A 33 7.14 8.04 -10.21
CA GLU A 33 8.40 7.95 -10.95
C GLU A 33 8.69 6.51 -11.42
N LEU A 34 8.40 5.52 -10.58
CA LEU A 34 8.55 4.11 -10.94
C LEU A 34 7.66 3.75 -12.13
N LEU A 35 6.38 4.15 -12.09
CA LEU A 35 5.41 3.88 -13.15
C LEU A 35 5.80 4.57 -14.46
N GLU A 36 6.23 5.83 -14.40
CA GLU A 36 6.75 6.56 -15.58
C GLU A 36 7.98 5.86 -16.16
N ALA A 37 8.96 5.48 -15.32
CA ALA A 37 10.16 4.78 -15.79
C ALA A 37 9.86 3.39 -16.39
N TYR A 38 8.84 2.70 -15.89
CA TYR A 38 8.35 1.43 -16.44
C TYR A 38 7.68 1.64 -17.80
N GLN A 39 6.77 2.61 -17.91
CA GLN A 39 6.08 2.96 -19.17
C GLN A 39 7.07 3.41 -20.26
N ASP A 40 8.09 4.19 -19.88
CA ASP A 40 9.14 4.65 -20.78
C ASP A 40 10.19 3.57 -21.12
N ASN A 41 10.05 2.35 -20.60
CA ASN A 41 11.00 1.26 -20.75
C ASN A 41 12.44 1.62 -20.32
N ARG A 42 12.56 2.51 -19.32
CA ARG A 42 13.84 2.95 -18.70
C ARG A 42 14.21 2.16 -17.45
N LEU A 43 13.24 1.45 -16.87
CA LEU A 43 13.46 0.57 -15.73
C LEU A 43 14.02 -0.78 -16.20
N LEU A 44 15.32 -1.01 -16.02
CA LEU A 44 15.95 -2.28 -16.37
C LEU A 44 15.57 -3.38 -15.38
N ASN A 45 16.02 -3.23 -14.12
CA ASN A 45 15.81 -4.21 -13.07
C ASN A 45 15.42 -3.50 -11.76
N MET A 46 14.51 -4.10 -11.00
CA MET A 46 14.26 -3.74 -9.60
C MET A 46 14.28 -5.01 -8.76
N PHE A 47 14.97 -4.95 -7.61
CA PHE A 47 15.14 -6.08 -6.72
C PHE A 47 15.16 -5.64 -5.26
N GLY A 48 14.67 -6.52 -4.38
CA GLY A 48 14.86 -6.39 -2.94
C GLY A 48 16.27 -6.84 -2.54
N ALA A 49 16.81 -6.25 -1.48
CA ALA A 49 18.09 -6.65 -0.89
C ALA A 49 17.85 -7.17 0.53
N ASP A 50 17.95 -8.48 0.72
CA ASP A 50 17.87 -9.12 2.03
C ASP A 50 19.04 -10.11 2.26
N THR A 51 19.15 -10.64 3.46
CA THR A 51 20.22 -11.59 3.83
C THR A 51 19.84 -13.04 3.47
N PHE A 52 18.54 -13.31 3.25
CA PHE A 52 18.00 -14.66 3.13
C PHE A 52 17.62 -15.07 1.69
N SER A 53 17.65 -14.16 0.73
CA SER A 53 17.35 -14.45 -0.66
C SER A 53 18.34 -13.77 -1.63
N GLN A 54 18.70 -14.49 -2.69
CA GLN A 54 19.39 -13.88 -3.83
C GLN A 54 18.50 -12.75 -4.41
N PRO A 55 19.07 -11.70 -5.04
CA PRO A 55 18.29 -10.58 -5.55
C PRO A 55 17.18 -11.08 -6.49
N LYS A 56 15.94 -11.11 -6.00
CA LYS A 56 14.76 -11.50 -6.78
C LYS A 56 14.36 -10.33 -7.66
N HIS A 57 14.06 -10.59 -8.93
CA HIS A 57 13.44 -9.61 -9.82
C HIS A 57 12.02 -9.31 -9.31
N VAL A 58 11.76 -8.07 -8.92
CA VAL A 58 10.51 -7.64 -8.28
C VAL A 58 9.56 -6.96 -9.28
N VAL A 59 10.03 -6.62 -10.49
CA VAL A 59 9.33 -5.70 -11.40
C VAL A 59 7.94 -6.20 -11.85
N ASP A 60 7.69 -7.51 -11.90
CA ASP A 60 6.47 -8.04 -12.51
C ASP A 60 5.31 -8.31 -11.53
N GLN A 61 5.48 -8.13 -10.21
CA GLN A 61 4.51 -8.63 -9.21
C GLN A 61 4.20 -7.67 -8.04
N ILE A 62 4.28 -6.36 -8.25
CA ILE A 62 4.08 -5.38 -7.16
C ILE A 62 2.63 -4.92 -7.07
N ILE A 63 1.95 -4.84 -8.21
CA ILE A 63 0.58 -4.36 -8.29
C ILE A 63 -0.29 -5.49 -8.81
N TYR A 64 -1.23 -5.93 -7.99
CA TYR A 64 -2.31 -6.81 -8.41
C TYR A 64 -3.55 -5.97 -8.70
N THR A 65 -4.06 -6.04 -9.92
CA THR A 65 -5.31 -5.40 -10.30
C THR A 65 -6.49 -6.28 -9.88
N PHE A 66 -7.56 -5.66 -9.39
CA PHE A 66 -8.82 -6.36 -9.16
C PHE A 66 -9.61 -6.41 -10.46
N ASP A 67 -9.76 -7.60 -11.04
CA ASP A 67 -10.52 -7.78 -12.28
C ASP A 67 -12.03 -7.58 -12.09
N HIS A 68 -12.51 -7.79 -10.87
CA HIS A 68 -13.92 -7.71 -10.50
C HIS A 68 -14.10 -6.83 -9.27
N ALA A 69 -14.24 -5.52 -9.51
CA ALA A 69 -14.51 -4.54 -8.47
C ALA A 69 -15.74 -3.70 -8.84
N TYR A 70 -16.64 -3.53 -7.87
CA TYR A 70 -17.77 -2.61 -7.96
C TYR A 70 -17.53 -1.46 -7.00
N TYR A 71 -17.62 -0.23 -7.52
CA TYR A 71 -17.29 0.98 -6.77
C TYR A 71 -18.54 1.69 -6.26
N SER A 72 -18.47 2.23 -5.04
CA SER A 72 -19.46 3.20 -4.56
C SER A 72 -19.23 4.53 -5.26
N VAL A 73 -20.26 5.02 -5.98
CA VAL A 73 -20.17 6.25 -6.78
C VAL A 73 -20.94 7.36 -6.08
N ARG A 74 -20.39 8.58 -6.17
CA ARG A 74 -21.03 9.80 -5.67
C ARG A 74 -22.22 10.20 -6.55
N TYR A 75 -23.38 10.39 -5.92
CA TYR A 75 -24.58 10.96 -6.49
C TYR A 75 -24.90 12.29 -5.82
N LEU A 76 -25.34 13.26 -6.62
CA LEU A 76 -25.70 14.60 -6.16
C LEU A 76 -27.18 14.87 -6.43
N ASN A 77 -27.86 15.40 -5.43
CA ASN A 77 -29.17 16.03 -5.57
C ASN A 77 -29.04 17.52 -5.22
N GLY A 78 -30.09 18.31 -5.42
CA GLY A 78 -30.07 19.77 -5.22
C GLY A 78 -29.64 20.23 -3.82
N THR A 79 -29.67 19.37 -2.81
CA THR A 79 -29.27 19.69 -1.43
C THR A 79 -28.31 18.69 -0.79
N HIS A 80 -28.12 17.51 -1.37
CA HIS A 80 -27.38 16.42 -0.70
C HIS A 80 -26.41 15.73 -1.65
N GLU A 81 -25.33 15.23 -1.06
CA GLU A 81 -24.40 14.30 -1.68
C GLU A 81 -24.54 12.94 -0.99
N ILE A 82 -24.57 11.87 -1.77
CA ILE A 82 -24.66 10.49 -1.29
C ILE A 82 -23.59 9.65 -2.01
N GLY A 83 -22.93 8.75 -1.30
CA GLY A 83 -21.92 7.84 -1.87
C GLY A 83 -20.51 8.11 -1.33
N CYS A 84 -19.50 7.70 -2.08
CA CYS A 84 -18.10 7.77 -1.66
C CYS A 84 -17.23 8.49 -2.71
N GLN A 85 -16.12 9.07 -2.25
CA GLN A 85 -15.08 9.63 -3.13
C GLN A 85 -13.69 9.29 -2.58
N SER A 86 -12.81 8.86 -3.48
CA SER A 86 -11.37 8.79 -3.24
C SER A 86 -10.70 10.13 -3.53
N THR A 87 -9.53 10.38 -2.94
CA THR A 87 -8.68 11.49 -3.36
C THR A 87 -8.18 11.30 -4.80
N VAL A 88 -7.76 12.40 -5.44
CA VAL A 88 -7.28 12.43 -6.85
C VAL A 88 -6.10 11.49 -7.10
N ARG A 89 -5.32 11.16 -6.06
CA ARG A 89 -4.14 10.27 -6.15
C ARG A 89 -4.39 8.88 -5.57
N GLY A 90 -5.63 8.54 -5.24
CA GLY A 90 -5.98 7.30 -4.57
C GLY A 90 -5.73 7.36 -3.05
N ASN A 91 -6.50 6.56 -2.33
CA ASN A 91 -6.30 6.35 -0.89
C ASN A 91 -5.55 5.03 -0.71
N CYS A 92 -4.40 5.08 -0.02
CA CYS A 92 -3.53 3.93 0.19
C CYS A 92 -3.30 3.72 1.69
N GLY A 93 -3.12 2.48 2.11
CA GLY A 93 -2.79 2.12 3.49
C GLY A 93 -2.63 0.61 3.65
N PRO A 94 -2.10 0.14 4.79
CA PRO A 94 -2.06 -1.29 5.10
C PRO A 94 -3.47 -1.88 5.12
N ILE A 95 -3.60 -3.11 4.62
CA ILE A 95 -4.87 -3.83 4.57
C ILE A 95 -5.07 -4.61 5.86
N TYR A 96 -6.22 -4.43 6.49
CA TYR A 96 -6.69 -5.20 7.64
C TYR A 96 -7.97 -5.93 7.28
N THR A 97 -7.98 -7.25 7.39
CA THR A 97 -9.15 -8.08 7.08
C THR A 97 -9.95 -8.37 8.34
N ILE A 98 -11.26 -8.15 8.28
CA ILE A 98 -12.22 -8.47 9.34
C ILE A 98 -13.21 -9.50 8.79
N GLU A 99 -13.10 -10.73 9.27
CA GLU A 99 -13.91 -11.85 8.80
C GLU A 99 -15.08 -12.19 9.73
N ASN A 100 -14.92 -11.94 11.04
CA ASN A 100 -15.85 -12.38 12.08
C ASN A 100 -16.32 -11.22 12.98
N ASP A 101 -17.47 -11.40 13.63
CA ASP A 101 -18.01 -10.44 14.61
C ASP A 101 -17.06 -10.21 15.80
N GLN A 102 -16.29 -11.21 16.19
CA GLN A 102 -15.33 -11.07 17.29
C GLN A 102 -14.19 -10.12 16.91
N ASP A 103 -13.70 -10.20 15.68
CA ASP A 103 -12.66 -9.31 15.14
C ASP A 103 -13.22 -7.89 14.98
N PHE A 104 -14.47 -7.78 14.54
CA PHE A 104 -15.18 -6.51 14.42
C PHE A 104 -15.41 -5.84 15.79
N ASN A 105 -15.85 -6.58 16.80
CA ASN A 105 -16.02 -6.05 18.16
C ASN A 105 -14.67 -5.70 18.81
N SER A 106 -13.63 -6.49 18.57
CA SER A 106 -12.28 -6.17 19.02
C SER A 106 -11.76 -4.90 18.36
N TYR A 107 -12.05 -4.69 17.08
CA TYR A 107 -11.77 -3.45 16.35
C TYR A 107 -12.49 -2.23 16.98
N LEU A 108 -13.76 -2.35 17.37
CA LEU A 108 -14.49 -1.27 18.03
C LEU A 108 -13.95 -0.92 19.43
N ILE A 109 -13.35 -1.89 20.12
CA ILE A 109 -12.90 -1.74 21.52
C ILE A 109 -11.43 -1.31 21.61
N ASP A 110 -10.55 -1.78 20.73
CA ASP A 110 -9.11 -1.52 20.77
C ASP A 110 -8.58 -0.98 19.43
N THR A 111 -8.75 0.32 19.21
CA THR A 111 -8.30 1.02 17.99
C THR A 111 -6.77 1.16 17.90
N LYS A 112 -6.03 0.85 18.97
CA LYS A 112 -4.60 1.16 19.10
C LYS A 112 -3.70 0.46 18.08
N ILE A 113 -4.09 -0.73 17.61
CA ILE A 113 -3.35 -1.47 16.58
C ILE A 113 -3.35 -0.69 15.26
N ILE A 114 -4.45 -0.02 14.97
CA ILE A 114 -4.67 0.72 13.73
C ILE A 114 -4.19 2.17 13.86
N ASP A 115 -4.32 2.78 15.04
CA ASP A 115 -3.82 4.13 15.34
C ASP A 115 -2.28 4.26 15.22
N SER A 116 -1.55 3.14 15.15
CA SER A 116 -0.12 3.13 14.83
C SER A 116 0.17 3.63 13.41
N SER A 117 -0.80 3.49 12.50
CA SER A 117 -0.71 3.87 11.10
C SER A 117 -1.69 5.01 10.80
N SER A 118 -1.20 6.12 10.23
CA SER A 118 -2.03 7.30 9.95
C SER A 118 -3.11 7.09 8.87
N SER A 119 -3.04 5.98 8.13
CA SER A 119 -4.00 5.60 7.08
C SER A 119 -4.01 4.08 6.91
N PHE A 120 -5.18 3.50 6.67
CA PHE A 120 -5.39 2.04 6.57
C PHE A 120 -6.61 1.72 5.71
N ILE A 121 -6.70 0.48 5.24
CA ILE A 121 -7.82 -0.05 4.44
C ILE A 121 -8.40 -1.26 5.18
N ILE A 122 -9.71 -1.25 5.44
CA ILE A 122 -10.41 -2.40 6.03
C ILE A 122 -11.07 -3.22 4.91
N VAL A 123 -10.82 -4.52 4.92
CA VAL A 123 -11.54 -5.50 4.08
C VAL A 123 -12.51 -6.24 4.99
N LEU A 124 -13.80 -5.98 4.80
CA LEU A 124 -14.87 -6.54 5.62
C LEU A 124 -15.60 -7.63 4.84
N ASN A 125 -15.98 -8.72 5.52
CA ASN A 125 -16.96 -9.65 4.98
C ASN A 125 -18.31 -8.94 4.73
N ALA A 126 -18.91 -9.13 3.55
CA ALA A 126 -20.16 -8.46 3.18
C ALA A 126 -21.32 -8.74 4.17
N ASN A 127 -21.33 -9.90 4.83
CA ASN A 127 -22.32 -10.25 5.85
C ASN A 127 -22.22 -9.38 7.12
N LEU A 128 -21.05 -8.80 7.38
CA LEU A 128 -20.83 -7.89 8.50
C LEU A 128 -21.14 -6.44 8.14
N PHE A 129 -21.37 -6.15 6.85
CA PHE A 129 -21.73 -4.81 6.38
C PHE A 129 -23.22 -4.53 6.61
N GLU A 130 -23.61 -4.55 7.88
CA GLU A 130 -24.98 -4.26 8.29
C GLU A 130 -25.11 -2.84 8.84
N ARG A 131 -26.30 -2.26 8.66
CA ARG A 131 -26.68 -1.02 9.32
C ARG A 131 -27.11 -1.33 10.76
N SER A 132 -26.15 -1.68 11.61
CA SER A 132 -26.40 -1.78 13.05
C SER A 132 -26.58 -0.38 13.62
N PHE A 133 -27.83 -0.03 13.96
CA PHE A 133 -28.12 1.13 14.79
C PHE A 133 -27.62 0.83 16.20
N TYR A 134 -26.34 1.06 16.46
CA TYR A 134 -25.87 1.16 17.84
C TYR A 134 -26.49 2.43 18.41
N THR A 135 -27.58 2.25 19.17
CA THR A 135 -28.07 3.30 20.07
C THR A 135 -26.94 3.54 21.07
N ILE A 136 -26.21 4.64 20.87
CA ILE A 136 -25.28 5.16 21.86
C ILE A 136 -26.18 5.58 23.03
N ASN A 137 -26.29 4.71 24.04
CA ASN A 137 -26.90 5.04 25.32
C ASN A 137 -25.92 5.87 26.15
#